data_AF-A0A850Q9B8-F1
#
_entry.id   AF-A0A850Q9B8-F1
#
_cell.length_a   1.000
_cell.length_b   1.000
_cell.length_c   1.000
_cell.angle_alpha   90.00
_cell.angle_beta   90.00
_cell.angle_gamma   90.00
#
_symmetry.space_group_name_H-M   'P 1'
#
loop_
_entity.id
_entity.type
_entity.pdbx_description
1 polymer ?
#
loop_
_entity_poly.entity_id
_entity_poly.type
_entity_poly.pdbx_seq_one_letter_code
_entity_poly.pdbx_strand_id
1 'polypeptide(L)'
;MGDDPDIIWMTYDEAARVLRIKPDSVRRRAASRKWPKQLGNDGMARVGIPRDIIPDATPVITPGAPPDNPDESGQIRTELQDALAKISTLESDLRAAQISISALETRLEETQADRDAWKDQAKELTKTQAELIGRVADLSGYRSGFLGRLFRR
;
A
#
# COMPACT_ATOMS: atom_id res chain seq x y z
N MET A 1 -57.77 -5.75 -36.07
CA MET A 1 -56.49 -6.31 -36.52
C MET A 1 -55.52 -6.04 -35.39
N GLY A 2 -55.31 -7.02 -34.51
CA GLY A 2 -54.47 -6.84 -33.33
C GLY A 2 -53.02 -6.75 -33.78
N ASP A 3 -52.33 -5.70 -33.38
CA ASP A 3 -50.88 -5.66 -33.40
C ASP A 3 -50.42 -6.81 -32.50
N ASP A 4 -50.14 -7.97 -33.08
CA ASP A 4 -49.38 -9.00 -32.37
C ASP A 4 -47.95 -8.45 -32.28
N PRO A 5 -47.49 -7.95 -31.12
CA PRO A 5 -46.10 -7.59 -30.99
C PRO A 5 -45.29 -8.86 -31.30
N ASP A 6 -44.31 -8.78 -32.18
CA ASP A 6 -43.35 -9.87 -32.42
C ASP A 6 -42.72 -10.26 -31.08
N ILE A 7 -43.27 -11.28 -30.40
CA ILE A 7 -42.81 -11.70 -29.08
C ILE A 7 -41.61 -12.62 -29.27
N ILE A 8 -40.47 -12.18 -28.77
CA ILE A 8 -39.24 -12.98 -28.74
C ILE A 8 -39.15 -13.70 -27.39
N TRP A 9 -39.14 -15.03 -27.43
CA TRP A 9 -38.99 -15.86 -26.24
C TRP A 9 -37.52 -16.00 -25.86
N MET A 10 -37.16 -15.46 -24.71
CA MET A 10 -35.78 -15.49 -24.22
C MET A 10 -35.74 -15.76 -22.72
N THR A 11 -34.64 -16.31 -22.23
CA THR A 11 -34.43 -16.46 -20.78
C THR A 11 -34.27 -15.09 -20.12
N TYR A 12 -34.41 -15.03 -18.78
CA TYR A 12 -34.20 -13.77 -18.04
C TYR A 12 -32.80 -13.20 -18.24
N ASP A 13 -31.77 -14.05 -18.39
CA ASP A 13 -30.39 -13.61 -18.58
C ASP A 13 -30.14 -13.12 -20.00
N GLU A 14 -30.72 -13.77 -21.01
CA GLU A 14 -30.66 -13.30 -22.40
C GLU A 14 -31.41 -11.97 -22.55
N ALA A 15 -32.60 -11.87 -21.95
CA ALA A 15 -33.35 -10.63 -21.86
C ALA A 15 -32.57 -9.51 -21.16
N ALA A 16 -31.86 -9.83 -20.08
CA ALA A 16 -31.04 -8.88 -19.34
C ALA A 16 -29.93 -8.31 -20.23
N ARG A 17 -29.29 -9.16 -21.04
CA ARG A 17 -28.25 -8.74 -22.00
C ARG A 17 -28.84 -7.88 -23.12
N VAL A 18 -29.94 -8.32 -23.73
CA VAL A 18 -30.60 -7.61 -24.83
C VAL A 18 -31.11 -6.23 -24.37
N LEU A 19 -31.71 -6.15 -23.19
CA LEU A 19 -32.24 -4.91 -22.62
C LEU A 19 -31.20 -4.11 -21.83
N ARG A 20 -29.96 -4.61 -21.69
CA ARG A 20 -28.86 -4.02 -20.89
C ARG A 20 -29.26 -3.63 -19.46
N ILE A 21 -30.07 -4.45 -18.81
CA ILE A 21 -30.51 -4.27 -17.40
C ILE A 21 -30.21 -5.53 -16.59
N LYS A 22 -30.28 -5.43 -15.25
CA LYS A 22 -30.10 -6.61 -14.39
C LYS A 22 -31.23 -7.65 -14.60
N PRO A 23 -30.95 -8.96 -14.52
CA PRO A 23 -31.98 -10.01 -14.61
C PRO A 23 -33.16 -9.83 -13.65
N ASP A 24 -32.90 -9.34 -12.42
CA ASP A 24 -33.96 -9.05 -11.45
C ASP A 24 -34.89 -7.92 -11.93
N SER A 25 -34.34 -6.90 -12.59
CA SER A 25 -35.12 -5.82 -13.20
C SER A 25 -35.99 -6.33 -14.35
N VAL A 26 -35.52 -7.30 -15.14
CA VAL A 26 -36.33 -7.99 -16.16
C VAL A 26 -37.49 -8.73 -15.50
N ARG A 27 -37.25 -9.47 -14.41
CA ARG A 27 -38.29 -10.20 -13.67
C ARG A 27 -39.38 -9.27 -13.14
N ARG A 28 -39.00 -8.14 -12.54
CA ARG A 28 -39.94 -7.12 -12.06
C ARG A 28 -40.74 -6.49 -13.21
N ARG A 29 -40.08 -6.18 -14.32
CA ARG A 29 -40.73 -5.60 -15.51
C ARG A 29 -41.71 -6.57 -16.16
N ALA A 30 -41.33 -7.84 -16.28
CA ALA A 30 -42.19 -8.90 -16.79
C ALA A 30 -43.42 -9.11 -15.90
N ALA A 31 -43.28 -9.02 -14.58
CA ALA A 31 -44.40 -9.09 -13.65
C ALA A 31 -45.32 -7.85 -13.77
N SER A 32 -44.74 -6.65 -13.78
CA SER A 32 -45.47 -5.38 -13.86
C SER A 32 -46.25 -5.24 -15.17
N ARG A 33 -45.65 -5.63 -16.29
CA ARG A 33 -46.25 -5.56 -17.63
C ARG A 33 -46.96 -6.85 -18.07
N LYS A 34 -47.09 -7.83 -17.15
CA LYS A 34 -47.73 -9.13 -17.38
C LYS A 34 -47.24 -9.82 -18.67
N TRP A 35 -45.93 -9.78 -18.91
CA TRP A 35 -45.35 -10.46 -20.06
C TRP A 35 -45.56 -11.97 -19.97
N PRO A 36 -45.85 -12.64 -21.09
CA PRO A 36 -46.11 -14.07 -21.10
C PRO A 36 -44.87 -14.83 -20.64
N LYS A 37 -45.07 -15.87 -19.83
CA LYS A 37 -44.01 -16.71 -19.27
C LYS A 37 -44.27 -18.14 -19.69
N GLN A 38 -43.22 -18.82 -20.15
CA GLN A 38 -43.29 -20.21 -20.56
C GLN A 38 -42.11 -20.97 -19.97
N LEU A 39 -42.36 -22.19 -19.50
CA LEU A 39 -41.29 -23.11 -19.14
C LEU A 39 -40.75 -23.72 -20.43
N GLY A 40 -39.48 -23.46 -20.75
CA GLY A 40 -38.84 -24.05 -21.91
C GLY A 40 -38.59 -25.55 -21.71
N ASN A 41 -38.39 -26.28 -22.81
CA ASN A 41 -38.08 -27.71 -22.79
C ASN A 41 -36.80 -28.04 -22.00
N ASP A 42 -35.95 -27.03 -21.76
CA ASP A 42 -34.70 -27.12 -21.00
C ASP A 42 -34.91 -26.90 -19.48
N GLY A 43 -36.17 -26.80 -19.02
CA GLY A 43 -36.53 -26.53 -17.62
C GLY A 43 -36.31 -25.07 -17.18
N MET A 44 -35.82 -24.20 -18.07
CA MET A 44 -35.61 -22.78 -17.78
C MET A 44 -36.85 -21.93 -18.10
N ALA A 45 -37.16 -20.96 -17.24
CA ALA A 45 -38.24 -20.01 -17.45
C ALA A 45 -37.86 -18.99 -18.54
N ARG A 46 -38.62 -18.98 -19.63
CA ARG A 46 -38.52 -18.02 -20.72
C ARG A 46 -39.63 -16.97 -20.59
N VAL A 47 -39.27 -15.73 -20.88
CA VAL A 47 -40.19 -14.59 -20.91
C VAL A 47 -40.35 -14.13 -22.35
N GLY A 48 -41.60 -13.94 -22.77
CA GLY A 48 -41.91 -13.37 -24.08
C GLY A 48 -41.76 -11.86 -24.03
N ILE A 49 -40.73 -11.35 -24.72
CA ILE A 49 -40.42 -9.92 -24.78
C ILE A 49 -40.89 -9.37 -26.12
N PRO A 50 -41.82 -8.40 -26.13
CA PRO A 50 -42.21 -7.69 -27.35
C PRO A 50 -40.98 -7.08 -28.05
N ARG A 51 -40.84 -7.26 -29.35
CA ARG A 51 -39.69 -6.71 -30.10
C ARG A 51 -39.62 -5.18 -30.04
N ASP A 52 -40.75 -4.50 -29.89
CA ASP A 52 -40.84 -3.04 -29.80
C ASP A 52 -40.09 -2.43 -28.59
N ILE A 53 -39.82 -3.24 -27.56
CA ILE A 53 -39.10 -2.78 -26.36
C ILE A 53 -37.64 -3.21 -26.35
N ILE A 54 -37.22 -4.01 -27.33
CA ILE A 54 -35.82 -4.31 -27.54
C ILE A 54 -35.22 -3.08 -28.20
N PRO A 55 -34.28 -2.37 -27.54
CA PRO A 55 -33.67 -1.22 -28.16
C PRO A 55 -32.97 -1.70 -29.44
N ASP A 56 -33.45 -1.22 -30.59
CA ASP A 56 -32.73 -1.39 -31.84
C ASP A 56 -31.33 -0.80 -31.65
N ALA A 57 -30.30 -1.44 -32.18
CA ALA A 57 -28.90 -1.23 -31.80
C ALA A 57 -28.30 0.10 -32.31
N THR A 58 -29.07 1.18 -32.25
CA THR A 58 -28.58 2.55 -32.35
C THR A 58 -28.36 3.09 -30.93
N PRO A 59 -27.21 3.72 -30.65
CA PRO A 59 -26.92 4.29 -29.33
C PRO A 59 -27.76 5.56 -29.15
N VAL A 60 -29.05 5.42 -28.91
CA VAL A 60 -29.86 6.49 -28.34
C VAL A 60 -29.56 6.47 -26.84
N ILE A 61 -28.67 7.37 -26.45
CA ILE A 61 -28.46 7.80 -25.06
C ILE A 61 -29.85 8.00 -24.46
N THR A 62 -30.26 7.10 -23.56
CA THR A 62 -31.49 7.30 -22.80
C THR A 62 -31.22 8.46 -21.83
N PRO A 63 -31.95 9.60 -21.90
CA PRO A 63 -31.84 10.65 -20.90
C PRO A 63 -32.54 10.16 -19.63
N GLY A 64 -31.83 9.36 -18.86
CA GLY A 64 -32.25 8.81 -17.57
C GLY A 64 -31.08 8.53 -16.64
N ALA A 65 -29.84 8.71 -17.10
CA ALA A 65 -28.77 9.15 -16.22
C ALA A 65 -29.02 10.64 -15.90
N PRO A 66 -28.79 11.11 -14.66
CA PRO A 66 -28.65 12.54 -14.42
C PRO A 66 -27.68 13.11 -15.47
N PRO A 67 -27.86 14.35 -15.95
CA PRO A 67 -26.87 14.96 -16.83
C PRO A 67 -25.51 14.74 -16.18
N ASP A 68 -24.54 14.20 -16.92
CA ASP A 68 -23.13 14.29 -16.55
C ASP A 68 -22.89 15.78 -16.30
N ASN A 69 -22.98 16.21 -15.04
CA ASN A 69 -22.75 17.58 -14.67
C ASN A 69 -21.27 17.79 -15.00
N PRO A 70 -20.93 18.63 -15.98
CA PRO A 70 -19.53 18.89 -16.31
C PRO A 70 -18.76 19.39 -15.08
N ASP A 71 -19.47 19.96 -14.11
CA ASP A 71 -18.97 20.37 -12.81
C ASP A 71 -18.43 19.21 -11.97
N GLU A 72 -19.12 18.05 -11.89
CA GLU A 72 -18.63 16.89 -11.12
C GLU A 72 -17.42 16.23 -11.81
N SER A 73 -17.47 16.09 -13.13
CA SER A 73 -16.35 15.58 -13.91
C SER A 73 -15.12 16.49 -13.86
N GLY A 74 -15.32 17.81 -13.76
CA GLY A 74 -14.26 18.79 -13.57
C GLY A 74 -13.65 18.72 -12.16
N GLN A 75 -14.49 18.65 -11.13
CA GLN A 75 -14.08 18.51 -9.73
C GLN A 75 -13.23 17.24 -9.53
N ILE A 76 -13.68 16.09 -10.04
CA ILE A 76 -12.93 14.82 -9.94
C ILE A 76 -11.55 14.93 -10.62
N ARG A 77 -11.45 15.64 -11.75
CA ARG A 77 -10.14 15.84 -12.42
C ARG A 77 -9.23 16.73 -11.59
N THR A 78 -9.75 17.79 -11.00
CA THR A 78 -8.99 18.69 -10.12
C THR A 78 -8.52 17.95 -8.88
N GLU A 79 -9.40 17.21 -8.21
CA GLU A 79 -9.04 16.38 -7.05
C GLU A 79 -7.99 15.32 -7.39
N LEU A 80 -8.09 14.70 -8.56
CA LEU A 80 -7.08 13.75 -9.04
C LEU A 80 -5.73 14.45 -9.27
N GLN A 81 -5.72 15.64 -9.86
CA GLN A 81 -4.49 16.41 -10.06
C GLN A 81 -3.86 16.82 -8.72
N ASP A 82 -4.67 17.28 -7.76
CA ASP A 82 -4.21 17.64 -6.42
C ASP A 82 -3.66 16.42 -5.67
N ALA A 83 -4.33 15.26 -5.78
CA ALA A 83 -3.87 14.01 -5.20
C ALA A 83 -2.52 13.57 -5.81
N LEU A 84 -2.37 13.67 -7.13
CA LEU A 84 -1.12 13.35 -7.82
C LEU A 84 0.01 14.30 -7.41
N ALA A 85 -0.26 15.60 -7.30
CA ALA A 85 0.71 16.58 -6.81
C ALA A 85 1.15 16.24 -5.37
N LYS A 86 0.20 15.89 -4.50
CA LYS A 86 0.48 15.49 -3.12
C LYS A 86 1.27 14.19 -3.03
N ILE A 87 0.99 13.20 -3.89
CA ILE A 87 1.77 11.97 -3.97
C ILE A 87 3.21 12.32 -4.39
N SER A 88 3.39 13.15 -5.41
CA SER A 88 4.73 13.57 -5.86
C SER A 88 5.51 14.28 -4.76
N THR A 89 4.87 15.13 -3.94
CA THR A 89 5.54 15.77 -2.80
C THR A 89 5.91 14.76 -1.71
N LEU A 90 5.00 13.85 -1.37
CA LEU A 90 5.25 12.82 -0.36
C LEU A 90 6.37 11.86 -0.79
N GLU A 91 6.45 11.52 -2.07
CA GLU A 91 7.55 10.71 -2.61
C GLU A 91 8.89 11.44 -2.52
N SER A 92 8.93 12.75 -2.77
CA SER A 92 10.13 13.58 -2.60
C SER A 92 10.56 13.62 -1.13
N ASP A 93 9.63 13.85 -0.21
CA ASP A 93 9.89 13.91 1.22
C ASP A 93 10.38 12.56 1.75
N LEU A 94 9.79 11.46 1.28
CA LEU A 94 10.21 10.10 1.63
C LEU A 94 11.65 9.84 1.19
N ARG A 95 12.04 10.25 -0.02
CA ARG A 95 13.43 10.14 -0.49
C ARG A 95 14.37 10.99 0.35
N ALA A 96 13.99 12.22 0.68
CA ALA A 96 14.81 13.09 1.53
C ALA A 96 15.01 12.49 2.94
N ALA A 97 13.95 11.90 3.51
CA ALA A 97 14.01 11.20 4.79
C ALA A 97 14.90 9.94 4.73
N GLN A 98 14.85 9.17 3.65
CA GLN A 98 15.73 8.02 3.46
C GLN A 98 17.20 8.44 3.40
N ILE A 99 17.52 9.52 2.67
CA ILE A 99 18.87 10.08 2.62
C ILE A 99 19.33 10.51 4.02
N SER A 100 18.47 11.21 4.77
CA SER A 100 18.83 11.66 6.12
C SER A 100 19.04 10.50 7.10
N ILE A 101 18.23 9.44 7.02
CA ILE A 101 18.42 8.22 7.81
C ILE A 101 19.78 7.59 7.50
N SER A 102 20.09 7.39 6.22
CA SER A 102 21.38 6.79 5.83
C SER A 102 22.59 7.60 6.31
N ALA A 103 22.51 8.94 6.24
CA ALA A 103 23.56 9.82 6.72
C ALA A 103 23.71 9.78 8.25
N LEU A 104 22.59 9.66 8.98
CA LEU A 104 22.60 9.52 10.44
C LEU A 104 23.15 8.17 10.87
N GLU A 105 22.84 7.09 10.14
CA GLU A 105 23.40 5.77 10.39
C GLU A 105 24.92 5.77 10.22
N THR A 106 25.45 6.33 9.12
CA THR A 106 26.90 6.47 8.91
C THR A 106 27.55 7.26 10.05
N ARG A 107 26.96 8.39 10.46
CA ARG A 107 27.51 9.19 11.56
C ARG A 107 27.47 8.45 12.90
N LEU A 108 26.44 7.61 13.11
CA LEU A 108 26.33 6.80 14.31
C LEU A 108 27.39 5.70 14.33
N GLU A 109 27.68 5.07 13.19
CA GLU A 109 28.77 4.11 13.05
C GLU A 109 30.14 4.75 13.32
N GLU A 110 30.41 5.93 12.75
CA GLU A 110 31.65 6.70 12.99
C GLU A 110 31.83 7.00 14.48
N THR A 111 30.79 7.55 15.13
CA THR A 111 30.88 7.87 16.57
C THR A 111 31.00 6.63 17.46
N GLN A 112 30.43 5.50 17.06
CA GLN A 112 30.62 4.23 17.76
C GLN A 112 32.06 3.72 17.61
N ALA A 113 32.62 3.78 16.40
CA ALA A 113 34.00 3.40 16.12
C ALA A 113 34.98 4.27 16.91
N ASP A 114 34.79 5.59 16.93
CA ASP A 114 35.60 6.52 17.72
C ASP A 114 35.55 6.20 19.22
N ARG A 115 34.33 5.98 19.74
CA ARG A 115 34.12 5.61 21.14
C ARG A 115 34.85 4.32 21.50
N ASP A 116 34.80 3.32 20.63
CA ASP A 116 35.39 2.01 20.91
C ASP A 116 36.93 2.07 20.77
N ALA A 117 37.45 2.83 19.81
CA ALA A 117 38.88 3.16 19.73
C ALA A 117 39.38 3.89 20.99
N TRP A 118 38.61 4.84 21.51
CA TRP A 118 38.95 5.55 22.76
C TRP A 118 38.95 4.61 23.98
N LYS A 119 37.97 3.68 24.06
CA LYS A 119 37.96 2.66 25.12
C LYS A 119 39.19 1.77 25.06
N ASP A 120 39.62 1.37 23.87
CA ASP A 120 40.78 0.50 23.73
C ASP A 120 42.08 1.24 24.06
N GLN A 121 42.22 2.51 23.65
CA GLN A 121 43.32 3.37 24.09
C GLN A 121 43.36 3.53 25.61
N ALA A 122 42.20 3.73 26.25
CA ALA A 122 42.12 3.83 27.71
C ALA A 122 42.54 2.52 28.41
N LYS A 123 42.16 1.36 27.88
CA LYS A 123 42.61 0.05 28.39
C LYS A 123 44.12 -0.13 28.25
N GLU A 124 44.69 0.24 27.11
CA GLU A 124 46.14 0.15 26.90
C GLU A 124 46.90 1.09 27.85
N LEU A 125 46.45 2.33 28.03
CA LEU A 125 47.06 3.27 28.97
C LEU A 125 46.99 2.78 30.42
N THR A 126 45.87 2.18 30.83
CA THR A 126 45.75 1.62 32.18
C THR A 126 46.65 0.40 32.38
N LYS A 127 46.80 -0.44 31.36
CA LYS A 127 47.75 -1.56 31.37
C LYS A 127 49.20 -1.09 31.46
N THR A 128 49.62 -0.13 30.64
CA THR A 128 50.99 0.41 30.70
C THR A 128 51.26 1.10 32.03
N GLN A 129 50.28 1.82 32.58
CA GLN A 129 50.39 2.42 33.91
C GLN A 129 50.58 1.35 34.99
N ALA A 130 49.81 0.26 34.96
CA ALA A 130 49.97 -0.85 35.91
C ALA A 130 51.34 -1.53 35.80
N GLU A 131 51.84 -1.76 34.58
CA GLU A 131 53.18 -2.32 34.34
C GLU A 131 54.29 -1.40 34.88
N LEU A 132 54.19 -0.09 34.66
CA LEU A 132 55.15 0.89 35.18
C LEU A 132 55.14 0.93 36.71
N ILE A 133 53.95 0.93 37.33
CA ILE A 133 53.81 0.88 38.80
C ILE A 133 54.47 -0.39 39.34
N GLY A 134 54.25 -1.55 38.71
CA GLY A 134 54.90 -2.80 39.09
C GLY A 134 56.43 -2.72 39.01
N ARG A 135 56.99 -2.22 37.90
CA ARG A 135 58.44 -2.04 37.75
C ARG A 135 59.05 -1.11 38.79
N VAL A 136 58.37 0.00 39.11
CA VAL A 136 58.84 0.93 40.15
C VAL A 136 58.81 0.26 41.53
N ALA A 137 57.78 -0.53 41.83
CA ALA A 137 57.70 -1.29 43.07
C ALA A 137 58.84 -2.31 43.18
N ASP A 138 59.13 -3.07 42.12
CA ASP A 138 60.24 -4.04 42.08
C ASP A 138 61.60 -3.38 42.34
N LEU A 139 61.86 -2.23 41.69
CA LEU A 139 63.10 -1.46 41.89
C LEU A 139 63.22 -0.91 43.32
N SER A 140 62.10 -0.50 43.93
CA SER A 140 62.08 -0.02 45.31
C SER A 140 62.32 -1.13 46.33
N GLY A 141 61.75 -2.33 46.11
CA GLY A 141 61.96 -3.52 46.94
C GLY A 141 63.38 -4.07 46.85
N TYR A 142 64.03 -3.93 45.70
CA TYR A 142 65.43 -4.32 45.53
C TYR A 142 66.40 -3.44 46.34
N ARG A 143 66.12 -2.13 46.48
CA ARG A 143 66.95 -1.21 47.27
C ARG A 143 66.85 -1.46 48.78
N SER A 144 65.68 -1.84 49.30
CA SER A 144 65.51 -2.12 50.74
C SER A 144 66.19 -3.43 51.16
N GLY A 145 66.16 -4.48 50.33
CA GLY A 145 66.84 -5.76 50.59
C GLY A 145 68.37 -5.73 50.43
N PHE A 146 68.92 -4.77 49.69
CA PHE A 146 70.37 -4.60 49.51
C PHE A 146 70.98 -3.79 50.68
N LEU A 147 70.30 -2.74 51.13
CA LEU A 147 70.75 -1.94 52.29
C LEU A 147 70.61 -2.69 53.62
N GLY A 148 69.58 -3.53 53.79
CA GLY A 148 69.40 -4.34 55.01
C GLY A 148 70.46 -5.42 55.23
N ARG A 149 71.18 -5.84 54.17
CA ARG A 149 72.27 -6.84 54.27
C ARG A 149 73.64 -6.24 54.50
N LEU A 150 73.83 -4.94 54.24
CA LEU A 150 75.10 -4.25 54.46
C LEU A 150 75.28 -3.73 55.90
N PHE A 151 74.21 -3.66 56.70
CA PHE A 151 74.25 -3.21 58.10
C PHE A 151 74.08 -4.34 59.13
N ARG A 152 74.15 -5.61 58.71
CA ARG A 152 74.10 -6.77 59.61
C ARG A 152 75.46 -7.47 59.63
N ARG A 153 76.46 -6.84 60.27
CA ARG A 153 77.69 -7.50 60.71
C ARG A 153 78.32 -6.77 61.87
#